data_AF-A0A967C6B7-F1
#
_entry.id   AF-A0A967C6B7-F1
#
_cell.length_a   1.000
_cell.length_b   1.000
_cell.length_c   1.000
_cell.angle_alpha   90.00
_cell.angle_beta   90.00
_cell.angle_gamma   90.00
#
_symmetry.space_group_name_H-M   'P 1'
#
loop_
_entity.id
_entity.type
_entity.pdbx_description
1 polymer ?
#
loop_
_entity_poly.entity_id
_entity_poly.type
_entity_poly.pdbx_seq_one_letter_code
_entity_poly.pdbx_strand_id
1 'polypeptide(L)'
;MAFSLEARTYLALYGGLRGMAASPADENWATDHMRALQAHSIGIQLADENLGRRPMPFMAPANLARLDALRANYDPESRFNPYMGRAS
;
A
#
# COMPACT_ATOMS: atom_id res chain seq x y z
N MET A 1 -4.51 -1.56 10.29
CA MET A 1 -3.54 -2.64 10.62
C MET A 1 -2.73 -2.94 9.37
N ALA A 2 -1.49 -2.45 9.31
CA ALA A 2 -0.52 -2.81 8.30
C ALA A 2 0.38 -3.92 8.88
N PHE A 3 0.90 -4.85 8.06
CA PHE A 3 1.69 -5.99 8.57
C PHE A 3 2.82 -5.47 9.45
N SER A 4 2.82 -5.74 10.76
CA SER A 4 3.80 -5.22 11.74
C SER A 4 3.86 -3.69 11.96
N LEU A 5 2.96 -2.92 11.35
CA LEU A 5 2.78 -1.48 11.57
C LEU A 5 1.37 -1.25 12.12
N GLU A 6 1.23 -1.49 13.43
CA GLU A 6 -0.05 -1.44 14.13
C GLU A 6 -0.32 -0.04 14.69
N ALA A 7 -1.56 0.42 14.50
CA ALA A 7 -2.07 1.67 15.04
C ALA A 7 -3.45 1.41 15.64
N ARG A 8 -3.85 2.28 16.59
CA ARG A 8 -5.16 2.20 17.25
C ARG A 8 -6.34 2.43 16.30
N THR A 9 -6.10 3.09 15.17
CA THR A 9 -7.14 3.48 14.22
C THR A 9 -6.76 3.02 12.83
N TYR A 10 -7.73 2.44 12.12
CA TYR A 10 -7.65 2.11 10.71
C TYR A 10 -8.65 2.98 9.95
N LEU A 11 -8.20 3.58 8.84
CA LEU A 11 -9.03 4.36 7.95
C LEU A 11 -8.91 3.77 6.55
N ALA A 12 -10.05 3.48 5.95
CA ALA A 12 -10.21 3.05 4.58
C ALA A 12 -11.06 4.09 3.83
N LEU A 13 -10.68 4.43 2.61
CA LEU A 13 -11.40 5.40 1.79
C LEU A 13 -11.69 4.83 0.41
N TYR A 14 -12.97 4.63 0.11
CA TYR A 14 -13.44 4.10 -1.16
C TYR A 14 -14.18 5.19 -1.94
N GLY A 15 -13.75 5.43 -3.18
CA GLY A 15 -14.50 6.21 -4.15
C GLY A 15 -15.40 5.30 -4.98
N GLY A 16 -16.67 5.67 -5.15
CA GLY A 16 -17.61 4.97 -6.02
C GLY A 16 -18.24 5.94 -7.01
N LEU A 17 -18.11 5.65 -8.31
CA LEU A 17 -18.69 6.46 -9.38
C LEU A 17 -20.03 5.87 -9.84
N ARG A 18 -20.88 6.73 -10.39
CA ARG A 18 -22.09 6.32 -11.11
C ARG A 18 -21.86 6.52 -12.61
N GLY A 19 -22.13 5.48 -13.40
CA GLY A 19 -21.96 5.50 -14.85
C GLY A 19 -20.55 5.15 -15.33
N MET A 20 -20.35 5.14 -16.65
CA MET A 20 -19.08 4.70 -17.28
C MET A 20 -18.06 5.81 -17.49
N ALA A 21 -18.44 7.08 -17.30
CA ALA A 21 -17.54 8.20 -17.51
C ALA A 21 -16.76 8.47 -16.22
N ALA A 22 -15.52 7.98 -16.15
CA ALA A 22 -14.55 8.40 -15.15
C ALA A 22 -13.62 9.46 -15.75
N SER A 23 -13.40 10.54 -15.02
CA SER A 23 -12.33 11.49 -15.30
C SER A 23 -11.04 11.06 -14.57
N PRO A 24 -9.86 11.53 -15.00
CA PRO A 24 -8.62 11.29 -14.25
C PRO A 24 -8.67 11.78 -12.80
N ALA A 25 -9.48 12.80 -12.51
CA ALA A 25 -9.69 13.29 -11.15
C ALA A 25 -10.43 12.27 -10.28
N ASP A 26 -11.38 11.53 -10.87
CA ASP A 26 -12.13 10.50 -10.16
C ASP A 26 -11.23 9.31 -9.77
N GLU A 27 -10.29 8.93 -10.66
CA GLU A 27 -9.34 7.86 -10.38
C GLU A 27 -8.37 8.19 -9.23
N ASN A 28 -8.01 9.47 -9.09
CA ASN A 28 -7.04 9.92 -8.09
C ASN A 28 -7.68 10.36 -6.78
N TRP A 29 -9.00 10.58 -6.76
CA TRP A 29 -9.71 11.18 -5.62
C TRP A 29 -9.37 10.50 -4.29
N ALA A 30 -9.48 9.17 -4.21
CA ALA A 30 -9.17 8.43 -2.98
C ALA A 30 -7.69 8.58 -2.58
N THR A 31 -6.77 8.44 -3.54
CA THR A 31 -5.33 8.53 -3.26
C THR A 31 -4.88 9.94 -2.85
N ASP A 32 -5.50 10.99 -3.39
CA ASP A 32 -5.17 12.38 -3.07
C ASP A 32 -5.64 12.74 -1.65
N HIS A 33 -6.84 12.30 -1.25
CA HIS A 33 -7.34 12.51 0.11
C HIS A 33 -6.55 11.70 1.15
N MET A 34 -6.18 10.46 0.85
CA MET A 34 -5.31 9.67 1.72
C MET A 34 -3.89 10.29 1.82
N ARG A 35 -3.38 10.89 0.74
CA ARG A 35 -2.09 11.60 0.74
C ARG A 35 -2.12 12.84 1.64
N ALA A 36 -3.23 13.59 1.67
CA ALA A 36 -3.40 14.73 2.58
C ALA A 36 -3.31 14.32 4.06
N LEU A 37 -3.69 13.08 4.40
CA LEU A 37 -3.62 12.54 5.76
C LEU A 37 -2.31 11.80 6.07
N GLN A 38 -1.40 11.68 5.10
CA GLN A 38 -0.23 10.79 5.19
C GLN A 38 0.68 11.10 6.39
N ALA A 39 0.82 12.37 6.77
CA ALA A 39 1.64 12.78 7.92
C ALA A 39 1.15 12.23 9.26
N HIS A 40 -0.11 11.80 9.35
CA HIS A 40 -0.70 11.19 10.55
C HIS A 40 -0.70 9.66 10.50
N SER A 41 -0.27 9.07 9.39
CA SER A 41 -0.22 7.61 9.23
C SER A 41 1.17 7.07 9.51
N ILE A 42 1.21 5.86 10.06
CA ILE A 42 2.43 5.07 10.21
C ILE A 42 2.63 4.05 9.08
N GLY A 43 1.64 3.90 8.18
CA GLY A 43 1.70 2.90 7.12
C GLY A 43 0.42 2.74 6.31
N ILE A 44 0.29 1.57 5.68
CA ILE A 44 -0.75 1.26 4.70
C ILE A 44 -1.14 -0.22 4.74
N GLN A 45 -2.41 -0.53 4.51
CA GLN A 45 -2.89 -1.90 4.38
C GLN A 45 -3.02 -2.26 2.89
N LEU A 46 -2.62 -3.49 2.52
CA LEU A 46 -2.43 -3.91 1.13
C LEU A 46 -3.71 -4.21 0.35
N ALA A 47 -4.82 -4.48 1.02
CA ALA A 47 -6.10 -4.81 0.39
C ALA A 47 -6.82 -3.57 -0.17
N ASP A 48 -6.34 -2.37 0.14
CA ASP A 48 -7.17 -1.17 0.03
C ASP A 48 -6.60 -0.05 -0.84
N GLU A 49 -5.37 -0.22 -1.36
CA GLU A 49 -4.69 0.90 -2.00
C GLU A 49 -3.89 0.54 -3.24
N ASN A 50 -3.93 1.46 -4.19
CA ASN A 50 -3.13 1.43 -5.40
C ASN A 50 -1.68 1.77 -5.06
N LEU A 51 -0.92 0.78 -4.60
CA LEU A 51 0.52 0.88 -4.27
C LEU A 51 1.36 1.43 -5.43
N GLY A 52 0.89 1.26 -6.67
CA GLY A 52 1.52 1.85 -7.85
C GLY A 52 1.38 3.38 -7.95
N ARG A 53 0.31 3.95 -7.36
CA ARG A 53 0.06 5.40 -7.35
C ARG A 53 0.41 6.06 -6.01
N ARG A 54 0.26 5.35 -4.89
CA ARG A 54 0.58 5.84 -3.54
C ARG A 54 1.40 4.82 -2.76
N PRO A 55 2.74 4.83 -2.87
CA PRO A 55 3.58 3.97 -2.05
C PRO A 55 3.61 4.48 -0.60
N MET A 56 3.52 3.56 0.35
CA MET A 56 3.72 3.79 1.78
C MET A 56 4.28 2.52 2.44
N PRO A 57 4.93 2.62 3.61
CA PRO A 57 5.34 1.44 4.36
C PRO A 57 4.15 0.57 4.75
N PHE A 58 4.11 -0.67 4.26
CA PHE A 58 3.12 -1.68 4.67
C PHE A 58 3.67 -2.64 5.73
N MET A 59 4.97 -2.55 6.00
CA MET A 59 5.64 -3.25 7.09
C MET A 59 6.86 -2.52 7.63
N ALA A 60 7.26 -2.86 8.85
CA ALA A 60 8.46 -2.31 9.46
C ALA A 60 9.72 -2.74 8.68
N PRO A 61 10.76 -1.89 8.59
CA PRO A 61 11.97 -2.18 7.80
C PRO A 61 12.63 -3.53 8.12
N ALA A 62 12.74 -3.89 9.40
CA ALA A 62 13.32 -5.18 9.82
C ALA A 62 12.53 -6.39 9.30
N ASN A 63 11.20 -6.27 9.24
CA ASN A 63 10.34 -7.34 8.73
C ASN A 63 10.39 -7.41 7.20
N LEU A 64 10.58 -6.28 6.52
CA LEU A 64 10.81 -6.24 5.08
C LEU A 64 12.12 -6.93 4.70
N ALA A 65 13.20 -6.62 5.40
CA ALA A 65 14.49 -7.28 5.21
C ALA A 65 14.40 -8.80 5.47
N ARG A 66 13.66 -9.20 6.53
CA ARG A 66 13.41 -10.62 6.81
C ARG A 66 12.60 -11.29 5.69
N LEU A 67 11.58 -10.62 5.16
CA LEU A 67 10.81 -11.14 4.02
C LEU A 67 11.70 -11.31 2.79
N ASP A 68 12.57 -10.34 2.50
CA ASP A 68 13.49 -10.44 1.36
C ASP A 68 14.47 -11.60 1.50
N ALA A 69 15.02 -11.81 2.70
CA ALA A 69 15.87 -12.97 2.98
C ALA A 69 15.11 -14.30 2.79
N LEU A 70 13.85 -14.38 3.24
CA LEU A 70 13.01 -15.57 3.03
C LEU A 70 12.74 -15.80 1.55
N ARG A 71 12.42 -14.74 0.78
CA ARG A 71 12.18 -14.85 -0.66
C ARG A 71 13.43 -15.30 -1.41
N ALA A 72 14.61 -14.83 -1.05
CA ALA A 72 15.86 -15.30 -1.66
C ALA A 72 16.08 -16.82 -1.45
N ASN A 73 15.62 -17.37 -0.33
CA ASN A 73 15.74 -18.79 -0.02
C ASN A 73 14.63 -19.65 -0.65
N TYR A 74 13.38 -19.17 -0.63
CA TYR A 74 12.21 -19.96 -0.98
C TYR A 74 11.60 -19.63 -2.35
N ASP A 75 11.92 -18.48 -2.94
CA ASP A 75 11.53 -18.07 -4.29
C ASP A 75 12.74 -17.47 -5.05
N PRO A 76 13.85 -18.22 -5.20
CA PRO A 76 15.09 -17.70 -5.78
C PRO A 76 14.93 -17.30 -7.26
N GLU A 77 13.98 -17.92 -7.96
CA GLU A 77 13.67 -17.63 -9.36
C GLU A 77 12.61 -16.52 -9.51
N SER A 78 12.15 -15.91 -8.40
CA SER A 78 11.15 -14.84 -8.38
C SER A 78 9.86 -15.20 -9.13
N ARG A 79 9.36 -16.42 -8.92
CA ARG A 79 8.13 -16.94 -9.52
C ARG A 79 6.88 -16.21 -9.01
N PHE A 80 6.95 -15.63 -7.80
CA PHE A 80 5.88 -14.82 -7.24
C PHE A 80 6.22 -13.33 -7.34
N ASN A 81 5.26 -12.51 -7.75
CA ASN A 81 5.46 -11.06 -7.82
C ASN A 81 5.82 -10.46 -6.44
N PRO A 82 6.75 -9.49 -6.39
CA PRO A 82 6.99 -8.74 -5.17
C PRO A 82 5.83 -7.77 -4.89
N TYR A 83 5.72 -7.31 -3.64
CA TYR A 83 4.82 -6.21 -3.32
C TYR A 83 5.27 -4.94 -4.07
N MET A 84 4.32 -4.21 -4.67
CA MET A 84 4.59 -2.93 -5.31
C MET A 84 4.80 -1.82 -4.26
N GLY A 85 5.35 -0.67 -4.68
CA GLY A 85 5.48 0.48 -3.79
C GLY A 85 6.46 0.29 -2.62
N ARG A 86 7.46 -0.58 -2.79
CA ARG A 86 8.57 -0.74 -1.85
C ARG A 86 9.35 0.58 -1.86
N ALA A 87 9.05 1.47 -0.92
CA ALA A 87 9.79 2.71 -0.75
C ALA A 87 11.26 2.35 -0.47
N SER A 88 12.16 2.81 -1.34
CA SER A 88 13.61 2.74 -1.17
C SER A 88 14.09 3.69 -0.09
#